data_AF-A0A9P5QL95-F1
#
_entry.id   AF-A0A9P5QL95-F1
#
_cell.length_a   1.000
_cell.length_b   1.000
_cell.length_c   1.000
_cell.angle_alpha   90.00
_cell.angle_beta   90.00
_cell.angle_gamma   90.00
#
_symmetry.space_group_name_H-M   'P 1'
#
loop_
_entity.id
_entity.type
_entity.pdbx_description
1 polymer ?
#
loop_
_entity_poly.entity_id
_entity_poly.type
_entity_poly.pdbx_seq_one_letter_code
_entity_poly.pdbx_strand_id
1 'polypeptide(L)'
;MPALRKISNEDALPVWAHSYNVGKNLQVSLILTSLVSGVGVYNKTENPYFLAGSLIMASIIPYTFAVIMPVNNTLLSILDGKKSESRVEQLFVKWDLLHFGRTLMSTTALALVLYGGFGGQRVVVLR
;
A
#
# COMPACT_ATOMS: atom_id res chain seq x y z
N MET A 1 -4.50 13.07 -1.99
CA MET A 1 -3.69 14.20 -2.44
C MET A 1 -4.54 15.47 -2.49
N PRO A 2 -5.00 15.99 -1.33
CA PRO A 2 -5.82 17.20 -1.30
C PRO A 2 -5.12 18.44 -1.86
N ALA A 3 -3.78 18.50 -1.78
CA ALA A 3 -3.00 19.62 -2.29
C ALA A 3 -3.00 19.70 -3.83
N LEU A 4 -2.86 18.58 -4.53
CA LEU A 4 -2.83 18.55 -6.01
C LEU A 4 -4.18 18.92 -6.64
N ARG A 5 -5.28 18.79 -5.90
CA ARG A 5 -6.62 19.22 -6.34
C ARG A 5 -6.84 20.74 -6.24
N LYS A 6 -5.88 21.50 -5.72
CA LYS A 6 -5.97 22.97 -5.58
C LYS A 6 -5.24 23.72 -6.70
N ILE A 7 -4.61 23.02 -7.62
CA ILE A 7 -3.85 23.59 -8.75
C ILE A 7 -4.41 23.07 -10.07
N SER A 8 -3.93 23.62 -11.19
CA SER A 8 -4.32 23.19 -12.53
C SER A 8 -3.99 21.70 -12.75
N ASN A 9 -4.77 21.03 -13.60
CA ASN A 9 -4.48 19.63 -13.96
C ASN A 9 -3.13 19.50 -14.68
N GLU A 10 -2.78 20.50 -15.49
CA GLU A 10 -1.52 20.61 -16.22
C GLU A 10 -0.31 20.56 -15.27
N ASP A 11 -0.41 21.21 -14.11
CA ASP A 11 0.63 21.18 -13.07
C ASP A 11 0.51 19.94 -12.16
N ALA A 12 -0.71 19.51 -11.85
CA ALA A 12 -0.96 18.43 -10.90
C ALA A 12 -0.54 17.04 -11.40
N LEU A 13 -0.82 16.73 -12.67
CA LEU A 13 -0.60 15.40 -13.25
C LEU A 13 0.89 15.00 -13.29
N PRO A 14 1.83 15.86 -13.72
CA PRO A 14 3.26 15.55 -13.67
C PRO A 14 3.77 15.29 -12.24
N VAL A 15 3.35 16.12 -11.28
CA VAL A 15 3.74 15.98 -9.86
C VAL A 15 3.20 14.69 -9.27
N TRP A 16 1.94 14.35 -9.59
CA TRP A 16 1.35 13.07 -9.22
C TRP A 16 2.12 11.88 -9.81
N ALA A 17 2.43 11.92 -11.10
CA ALA A 17 3.10 10.82 -11.79
C ALA A 17 4.51 10.57 -11.24
N HIS A 18 5.26 11.63 -10.95
CA HIS A 18 6.56 11.52 -10.28
C HIS A 18 6.42 10.88 -8.89
N SER A 19 5.50 11.40 -8.07
CA SER A 19 5.24 10.89 -6.72
C SER A 19 4.83 9.42 -6.71
N TYR A 20 3.96 9.02 -7.65
CA TYR A 20 3.53 7.64 -7.85
C TYR A 20 4.71 6.71 -8.20
N ASN A 21 5.60 7.14 -9.09
CA ASN A 21 6.75 6.34 -9.52
C ASN A 21 7.79 6.13 -8.41
N VAL A 22 7.97 7.09 -7.52
CA VAL A 22 8.82 6.90 -6.34
C VAL A 22 8.13 6.01 -5.32
N GLY A 23 6.85 6.28 -5.03
CA GLY A 23 6.08 5.56 -4.02
C GLY A 23 5.89 4.06 -4.31
N LYS A 24 5.75 3.67 -5.58
CA LYS A 24 5.62 2.25 -5.95
C LYS A 24 6.88 1.45 -5.59
N ASN A 25 8.07 2.03 -5.77
CA ASN A 25 9.34 1.35 -5.49
C ASN A 25 9.50 1.10 -3.99
N LEU A 26 9.20 2.12 -3.17
CA LEU A 26 9.21 1.97 -1.72
C LEU A 26 8.22 0.89 -1.25
N GLN A 27 7.02 0.83 -1.83
CA GLN A 27 6.04 -0.19 -1.45
C GLN A 27 6.55 -1.60 -1.72
N VAL A 28 7.18 -1.84 -2.87
CA VAL A 28 7.73 -3.16 -3.20
C VAL A 28 8.78 -3.56 -2.17
N SER A 29 9.69 -2.65 -1.81
CA SER A 29 10.69 -2.89 -0.75
C SER A 29 10.04 -3.25 0.58
N LEU A 30 9.01 -2.51 1.02
CA LEU A 30 8.31 -2.78 2.27
C LEU A 30 7.63 -4.16 2.28
N ILE A 31 7.01 -4.55 1.17
CA ILE A 31 6.35 -5.87 1.04
C ILE A 31 7.39 -6.99 1.13
N LEU A 32 8.52 -6.86 0.41
CA LEU A 32 9.58 -7.86 0.44
C LEU A 32 10.23 -7.98 1.83
N THR A 33 10.55 -6.86 2.47
CA THR A 33 11.08 -6.85 3.84
C THR A 33 10.11 -7.49 4.82
N SER A 34 8.82 -7.16 4.72
CA SER A 34 7.78 -7.76 5.58
C SER A 34 7.64 -9.26 5.36
N LEU A 35 7.67 -9.75 4.12
CA LEU A 35 7.59 -11.16 3.81
C LEU A 35 8.78 -11.94 4.36
N VAL A 36 10.00 -11.49 4.04
CA VAL A 36 11.24 -12.19 4.46
C VAL A 36 11.34 -12.22 5.98
N SER A 37 11.11 -11.08 6.64
CA SER A 37 11.22 -10.99 8.11
C SER A 37 10.13 -11.80 8.82
N GLY A 38 8.86 -11.65 8.45
CA GLY A 38 7.77 -12.33 9.15
C GLY A 38 7.77 -13.85 8.94
N VAL A 39 8.10 -14.34 7.73
CA VAL A 39 8.32 -15.78 7.52
C VAL A 39 9.52 -16.28 8.34
N GLY A 40 10.61 -15.51 8.37
CA GLY A 40 11.80 -15.85 9.16
C GLY A 40 11.53 -15.93 10.66
N VAL A 41 10.71 -15.03 11.21
CA VAL A 41 10.29 -15.06 12.63
C VAL A 41 9.31 -16.19 12.90
N TYR A 42 8.33 -16.41 12.01
CA TYR A 42 7.38 -17.52 12.14
C TYR A 42 8.10 -18.86 12.21
N ASN A 43 9.07 -19.12 11.33
CA ASN A 43 9.82 -20.38 11.32
C ASN A 43 10.63 -20.64 12.61
N LYS A 44 10.93 -19.60 13.40
CA LYS A 44 11.68 -19.71 14.67
C LYS A 44 10.81 -19.76 15.91
N THR A 45 9.60 -19.21 15.83
CA THR A 45 8.74 -18.94 17.01
C THR A 45 7.39 -19.62 16.92
N GLU A 46 7.03 -20.14 15.73
CA GLU A 46 5.69 -20.64 15.38
C GLU A 46 4.56 -19.63 15.64
N ASN A 47 4.90 -18.35 15.83
CA ASN A 47 3.93 -17.32 16.17
C ASN A 47 3.18 -16.86 14.90
N PRO A 48 1.88 -17.18 14.76
CA PRO A 48 1.14 -17.02 13.50
C PRO A 48 0.91 -15.55 13.14
N TYR A 49 1.00 -14.62 14.11
CA TYR A 49 0.74 -13.19 13.86
C TYR A 49 1.77 -12.57 12.92
N PHE A 50 3.04 -13.04 12.96
CA PHE A 50 4.08 -12.59 12.04
C PHE A 50 3.81 -13.04 10.61
N LEU A 51 3.40 -14.30 10.43
CA LEU A 51 3.03 -14.81 9.10
C LEU A 51 1.80 -14.11 8.55
N ALA A 52 0.76 -13.92 9.38
CA ALA A 52 -0.46 -13.23 8.98
C ALA A 52 -0.19 -11.78 8.54
N GLY A 53 0.63 -11.03 9.30
CA GLY A 53 1.03 -9.67 8.92
C GLY A 53 1.75 -9.63 7.55
N SER A 54 2.68 -10.55 7.31
CA SER A 54 3.39 -10.68 6.02
C SER A 54 2.45 -11.01 4.86
N LEU A 55 1.48 -11.89 5.06
CA LEU A 55 0.50 -12.25 4.03
C LEU A 55 -0.43 -11.07 3.70
N ILE A 56 -0.85 -10.28 4.71
CA ILE A 56 -1.61 -9.04 4.46
C ILE A 56 -0.77 -8.05 3.65
N MET A 57 0.51 -7.87 3.98
CA MET A 57 1.41 -7.02 3.18
C MET A 57 1.54 -7.51 1.73
N ALA A 58 1.66 -8.82 1.52
CA ALA A 58 1.68 -9.39 0.17
C ALA A 58 0.37 -9.16 -0.60
N SER A 59 -0.78 -9.19 0.08
CA SER A 59 -2.10 -8.95 -0.54
C SER A 59 -2.27 -7.53 -1.12
N ILE A 60 -1.41 -6.58 -0.74
CA ILE A 60 -1.35 -5.25 -1.37
C ILE A 60 -1.06 -5.36 -2.87
N ILE A 61 -0.30 -6.38 -3.31
CA ILE A 61 0.02 -6.62 -4.72
C ILE A 61 -1.26 -6.85 -5.55
N PRO A 62 -2.08 -7.91 -5.30
CA PRO A 62 -3.30 -8.14 -6.06
C PRO A 62 -4.29 -6.97 -5.92
N TYR A 63 -4.39 -6.33 -4.75
CA TYR A 63 -5.21 -5.12 -4.59
C TYR A 63 -4.73 -3.98 -5.50
N THR A 64 -3.43 -3.75 -5.61
CA THR A 64 -2.88 -2.69 -6.45
C THR A 64 -3.17 -2.94 -7.91
N PHE A 65 -2.94 -4.16 -8.40
CA PHE A 65 -3.20 -4.52 -9.80
C PHE A 65 -4.70 -4.48 -10.14
N ALA A 66 -5.56 -5.03 -9.29
CA ALA A 66 -6.99 -5.13 -9.59
C ALA A 66 -7.72 -3.79 -9.44
N VAL A 67 -7.35 -2.99 -8.44
CA VAL A 67 -8.19 -1.87 -7.99
C VAL A 67 -7.56 -0.49 -8.27
N ILE A 68 -6.26 -0.33 -8.01
CA ILE A 68 -5.56 0.95 -8.17
C ILE A 68 -5.05 1.16 -9.61
N MET A 69 -4.45 0.15 -10.21
CA MET A 69 -3.81 0.24 -11.51
C MET A 69 -4.74 0.75 -12.63
N PRO A 70 -6.03 0.38 -12.70
CA PRO A 70 -6.95 0.96 -13.69
C PRO A 70 -7.07 2.49 -13.60
N VAL A 71 -7.04 3.05 -12.38
CA VAL A 71 -7.08 4.49 -12.14
C VAL A 71 -5.75 5.13 -12.58
N ASN A 72 -4.63 4.54 -12.19
CA ASN A 72 -3.30 5.03 -12.59
C ASN A 72 -3.13 5.05 -14.11
N ASN A 73 -3.54 3.98 -14.80
CA ASN A 73 -3.45 3.89 -16.25
C ASN A 73 -4.31 4.97 -16.94
N THR A 74 -5.47 5.29 -16.35
CA THR A 74 -6.33 6.35 -16.86
C THR A 74 -5.68 7.72 -16.68
N LEU A 75 -5.14 8.02 -15.49
CA LEU A 75 -4.43 9.28 -15.22
C LEU A 75 -3.18 9.44 -16.10
N LEU A 76 -2.39 8.38 -16.29
CA LEU A 76 -1.24 8.38 -17.19
C LEU A 76 -1.66 8.59 -18.65
N SER A 77 -2.78 8.00 -19.09
CA SER A 77 -3.30 8.24 -20.44
C SER A 77 -3.73 9.70 -20.65
N ILE A 78 -4.24 10.36 -19.61
CA ILE A 78 -4.57 11.79 -19.67
C ILE A 78 -3.29 12.62 -19.77
N LEU A 79 -2.29 12.33 -18.92
CA LEU A 79 -0.98 12.98 -18.96
C LEU A 79 -0.29 12.85 -20.33
N ASP A 80 -0.43 11.71 -20.99
CA ASP A 80 0.09 11.47 -22.35
C ASP A 80 -0.73 12.18 -23.47
N GLY A 81 -1.77 12.95 -23.13
CA GLY A 81 -2.67 13.61 -24.09
C GLY A 81 -3.62 12.66 -24.82
N LYS A 82 -3.72 11.38 -24.40
CA LYS A 82 -4.55 10.35 -25.06
C LYS A 82 -6.01 10.38 -24.62
N LYS A 83 -6.34 11.12 -23.55
CA LYS A 83 -7.69 11.24 -22.99
C LYS A 83 -7.95 12.67 -22.48
N SER A 84 -9.22 13.07 -22.47
CA SER A 84 -9.67 14.37 -21.93
C SER A 84 -9.40 14.52 -20.43
N GLU A 85 -9.01 15.72 -20.01
CA GLU A 85 -8.78 16.09 -18.62
C GLU A 85 -10.05 16.27 -17.77
N SER A 86 -11.23 16.25 -18.38
CA SER A 86 -12.53 16.53 -17.73
C SER A 86 -12.83 15.67 -16.49
N ARG A 87 -12.11 14.57 -16.28
CA ARG A 87 -12.31 13.62 -15.17
C ARG A 87 -11.15 13.56 -14.17
N VAL A 88 -10.11 14.38 -14.31
CA VAL A 88 -8.90 14.31 -13.46
C VAL A 88 -9.24 14.45 -11.98
N GLU A 89 -10.06 15.43 -11.61
CA GLU A 89 -10.45 15.63 -10.21
C GLU A 89 -11.14 14.40 -9.61
N GLN A 90 -12.12 13.83 -10.33
CA GLN A 90 -12.84 12.61 -9.91
C GLN A 90 -11.88 11.42 -9.76
N LEU A 91 -10.91 11.30 -10.66
CA LEU A 91 -9.90 10.25 -10.61
C LEU A 91 -8.96 10.44 -9.43
N PHE A 92 -8.56 11.66 -9.07
CA PHE A 92 -7.78 11.92 -7.86
C PHE A 92 -8.55 11.61 -6.58
N VAL A 93 -9.84 11.95 -6.51
CA VAL A 93 -10.70 11.56 -5.37
C VAL A 93 -10.78 10.04 -5.25
N LYS A 94 -10.99 9.34 -6.37
CA LYS A 94 -11.01 7.87 -6.38
C LYS A 94 -9.66 7.29 -5.98
N TRP A 95 -8.56 7.85 -6.49
CA TRP A 95 -7.21 7.43 -6.18
C TRP A 95 -6.92 7.55 -4.67
N ASP A 96 -7.35 8.64 -4.03
CA ASP A 96 -7.22 8.87 -2.60
C ASP A 96 -7.96 7.81 -1.78
N LEU A 97 -9.23 7.55 -2.13
CA LEU A 97 -10.05 6.53 -1.46
C LEU A 97 -9.44 5.13 -1.59
N LEU A 98 -8.92 4.78 -2.77
CA LEU A 98 -8.31 3.47 -2.98
C LEU A 98 -6.99 3.32 -2.20
N HIS A 99 -6.22 4.39 -2.03
CA HIS A 99 -4.99 4.35 -1.23
C HIS A 99 -5.27 4.28 0.26
N PHE A 100 -6.41 4.80 0.73
CA PHE A 100 -6.85 4.57 2.11
C PHE A 100 -7.00 3.06 2.42
N GLY A 101 -7.48 2.26 1.45
CA GLY A 101 -7.50 0.81 1.58
C GLY A 101 -6.11 0.20 1.79
N ARG A 102 -5.07 0.72 1.10
CA ARG A 102 -3.68 0.31 1.34
C ARG A 102 -3.18 0.70 2.72
N THR A 103 -3.51 1.90 3.18
CA THR A 103 -3.19 2.33 4.56
C THR A 103 -3.80 1.37 5.56
N LEU A 104 -5.08 1.02 5.42
CA LEU A 104 -5.75 0.10 6.33
C LEU A 104 -5.09 -1.30 6.35
N MET A 105 -4.73 -1.85 5.19
CA MET A 105 -4.02 -3.12 5.11
C MET A 105 -2.65 -3.06 5.81
N SER A 106 -1.84 -2.03 5.53
CA SER A 106 -0.52 -1.87 6.16
C SER A 106 -0.61 -1.61 7.66
N THR A 107 -1.58 -0.82 8.12
CA THR A 107 -1.83 -0.58 9.55
C THR A 107 -2.28 -1.86 10.25
N THR A 108 -3.14 -2.67 9.60
CA THR A 108 -3.57 -3.96 10.15
C THR A 108 -2.40 -4.93 10.27
N ALA A 109 -1.56 -5.03 9.23
CA ALA A 109 -0.36 -5.85 9.27
C ALA A 109 0.60 -5.42 10.39
N LEU A 110 0.81 -4.11 10.54
CA LEU A 110 1.60 -3.55 11.63
C LEU A 110 1.03 -3.93 13.01
N ALA A 111 -0.27 -3.75 13.22
CA ALA A 111 -0.93 -4.09 14.47
C ALA A 111 -0.77 -5.57 14.83
N LEU A 112 -0.92 -6.49 13.86
CA LEU A 112 -0.71 -7.92 14.07
C LEU A 112 0.72 -8.24 14.48
N VAL A 113 1.71 -7.67 13.79
CA VAL A 113 3.13 -7.91 14.11
C VAL A 113 3.48 -7.37 15.50
N LEU A 114 3.00 -6.17 15.84
CA LEU A 114 3.19 -5.60 17.19
C LEU A 114 2.52 -6.48 18.26
N TYR A 115 1.30 -6.93 18.01
CA TYR A 115 0.60 -7.83 18.91
C TYR A 115 1.36 -9.16 19.08
N GLY A 116 1.85 -9.74 17.98
CA GLY A 116 2.67 -10.96 18.01
C GLY A 116 3.96 -10.79 18.81
N GLY A 117 4.63 -9.63 18.69
CA GLY A 117 5.89 -9.32 19.37
C GLY A 117 5.75 -8.98 20.85
N PHE A 118 4.70 -8.24 21.24
CA PHE A 118 4.52 -7.77 22.62
C PHE A 118 3.46 -8.55 23.41
N GLY A 119 2.41 -9.03 22.75
CA GLY A 119 1.31 -9.79 23.35
C GLY A 119 1.61 -11.28 23.51
N GLY A 120 2.56 -11.82 22.74
CA GLY A 120 2.95 -13.25 22.75
C GLY A 120 3.86 -13.67 23.91
N GLN A 121 4.28 -12.78 24.81
CA GLN A 121 5.15 -13.12 25.96
C GLN A 121 4.42 -13.82 27.13
N ARG A 122 3.19 -14.29 26.96
CA ARG A 122 2.49 -15.02 28.03
C ARG A 122 2.44 -16.52 27.72
N VAL A 123 3.06 -17.27 28.64
CA VAL A 123 2.95 -18.73 28.86
C VAL A 123 3.96 -19.62 28.11
N VAL A 124 5.25 -19.46 28.40
CA VAL A 124 6.16 -20.61 28.56
C VAL A 124 6.85 -20.47 29.92
N VAL A 125 6.04 -20.56 30.97
CA VAL A 125 6.51 -21.00 32.29
C VAL A 125 5.70 -22.26 32.55
N LEU A 126 6.38 -23.31 33.01
CA LEU A 126 5.96 -24.71 33.12
C LEU A 126 6.28 -25.56 31.89
N ARG A 127 7.54 -26.00 31.81
CA ARG A 127 7.91 -27.40 32.06
C ARG A 127 9.37 -27.49 32.51
#